data_AF-A0A2N7HK97-F1
#
_entry.id   AF-A0A2N7HK97-F1
#
_cell.length_a   1.000
_cell.length_b   1.000
_cell.length_c   1.000
_cell.angle_alpha   90.00
_cell.angle_beta   90.00
_cell.angle_gamma   90.00
#
_symmetry.space_group_name_H-M   'P 1'
#
loop_
_entity.id
_entity.type
_entity.pdbx_description
1 polymer ?
#
loop_
_entity_poly.entity_id
_entity_poly.type
_entity_poly.pdbx_seq_one_letter_code
_entity_poly.pdbx_strand_id
1 'polypeptide(L)' 'MIKVQWDEKGVLRTDEILKALAMPATKRERLLRRVAKEVQKISKRNITKQQSPDGKAWKARRNKRKGKSKKMLTG' A
#
# COMPACT_ATOMS: atom_id res chain seq x y z
N MET A 1 8.80 28.09 21.75
CA MET A 1 7.80 28.36 20.69
C MET A 1 8.06 27.40 19.55
N ILE A 2 7.19 26.40 19.32
CA ILE A 2 7.42 25.38 18.28
C ILE A 2 7.01 25.97 16.93
N LYS A 3 7.98 26.18 16.03
CA LYS A 3 7.72 26.57 14.65
C LYS A 3 7.41 25.32 13.85
N VAL A 4 6.15 25.14 13.47
CA VAL A 4 5.72 24.09 12.54
C VAL A 4 5.87 24.64 11.13
N GLN A 5 6.76 24.04 10.33
CA GLN A 5 6.86 24.34 8.90
C GLN A 5 5.87 23.45 8.15
N TRP A 6 4.88 24.07 7.52
CA TRP A 6 3.90 23.36 6.70
C TRP A 6 4.38 23.33 5.25
N ASP A 7 4.59 22.14 4.70
CA ASP A 7 4.73 21.92 3.26
C ASP A 7 3.35 22.13 2.61
N GLU A 8 3.27 22.84 1.48
CA GLU A 8 2.00 23.18 0.80
C GLU A 8 1.14 21.94 0.50
N LYS A 9 1.80 20.81 0.19
CA LYS A 9 1.14 19.50 0.01
C LYS A 9 0.59 18.91 1.31
N GLY A 10 1.20 19.25 2.44
CA GLY A 10 0.74 18.88 3.78
C GLY A 10 -0.51 19.65 4.19
N VAL A 11 -0.59 20.93 3.88
CA VAL A 11 -1.75 21.78 4.21
C VAL A 11 -3.03 21.29 3.54
N LEU A 12 -2.96 20.96 2.23
CA LEU A 12 -4.08 20.38 1.48
C LEU A 12 -4.61 19.08 2.10
N ARG A 13 -3.71 18.21 2.57
CA ARG A 13 -4.11 16.97 3.29
C ARG A 13 -4.75 17.28 4.64
N THR A 14 -4.30 18.34 5.30
CA THR A 14 -4.78 18.71 6.65
C THR A 14 -6.23 19.15 6.58
N ASP A 15 -6.62 19.92 5.56
CA ASP A 15 -8.01 20.36 5.35
C ASP A 15 -8.95 19.20 5.03
N GLU A 16 -8.51 18.24 4.22
CA GLU A 16 -9.28 17.03 3.91
C GLU A 16 -9.47 16.15 5.14
N ILE A 17 -8.42 16.00 5.96
CA ILE A 17 -8.46 15.30 7.25
C ILE A 17 -9.42 16.01 8.21
N LEU A 18 -9.35 17.34 8.30
CA LEU A 18 -10.22 18.14 9.17
C LEU A 18 -11.68 18.03 8.75
N LYS A 19 -11.97 18.09 7.45
CA LYS A 19 -13.31 17.86 6.89
C LYS A 19 -13.79 16.45 7.21
N ALA A 20 -12.93 15.43 7.11
CA ALA A 20 -13.31 14.06 7.44
C ALA A 20 -13.61 13.86 8.94
N LEU A 21 -12.86 14.54 9.80
CA LEU A 21 -13.09 14.58 11.25
C LEU A 21 -14.36 15.35 11.63
N ALA A 22 -14.71 16.39 10.87
CA ALA A 22 -15.93 17.17 11.08
C ALA A 22 -17.21 16.46 10.59
N MET A 23 -17.10 15.35 9.83
CA MET A 23 -18.27 14.63 9.33
C MET A 23 -19.07 13.95 10.45
N PRO A 24 -20.41 13.82 10.32
CA PRO A 24 -21.24 12.98 11.17
C PRO A 24 -20.73 11.53 11.23
N ALA A 25 -20.89 10.88 12.39
CA ALA A 25 -20.35 9.55 12.66
C ALA A 25 -20.72 8.50 11.60
N THR A 26 -21.98 8.48 11.16
CA THR A 26 -22.49 7.53 10.14
C THR A 26 -21.85 7.73 8.76
N LYS A 27 -21.61 8.98 8.36
CA LYS A 27 -20.92 9.31 7.10
C LYS A 27 -19.45 8.94 7.18
N ARG A 28 -18.81 9.20 8.33
CA ARG A 28 -17.41 8.85 8.59
C ARG A 28 -17.19 7.34 8.54
N GLU A 29 -18.05 6.56 9.21
CA GLU A 29 -17.98 5.11 9.18
C GLU A 29 -18.09 4.57 7.75
N ARG A 30 -19.06 5.08 6.96
CA ARG A 30 -19.21 4.71 5.55
C ARG A 30 -17.96 5.03 4.74
N LEU A 31 -17.36 6.20 4.95
CA LEU A 31 -16.12 6.59 4.27
C LEU A 31 -14.98 5.62 4.63
N LEU A 32 -14.77 5.36 5.91
CA LEU A 32 -13.72 4.43 6.38
C LEU A 32 -13.90 3.03 5.80
N ARG A 33 -15.13 2.52 5.75
CA ARG A 33 -15.44 1.22 5.12
C ARG A 33 -15.09 1.22 3.63
N ARG A 34 -15.34 2.31 2.90
CA ARG A 34 -14.99 2.43 1.48
C ARG A 34 -13.48 2.49 1.27
N VAL A 35 -12.77 3.29 2.06
CA VAL A 35 -11.31 3.39 2.04
C VAL A 35 -10.68 2.02 2.31
N ALA A 36 -11.13 1.31 3.34
CA ALA A 36 -10.64 -0.03 3.67
C ALA A 36 -10.82 -1.01 2.50
N LYS A 37 -11.98 -1.00 1.83
CA LYS A 37 -12.24 -1.83 0.64
C LYS A 37 -11.29 -1.52 -0.51
N GLU A 38 -11.05 -0.24 -0.80
CA GLU A 38 -10.12 0.14 -1.87
C GLU A 38 -8.67 -0.22 -1.53
N VAL A 39 -8.23 -0.01 -0.28
CA VAL A 39 -6.91 -0.45 0.19
C VAL A 39 -6.75 -1.97 0.04
N GLN A 40 -7.77 -2.75 0.39
CA GLN A 40 -7.75 -4.20 0.22
C GLN A 40 -7.63 -4.59 -1.26
N LYS A 41 -8.38 -3.92 -2.15
CA LYS A 41 -8.35 -4.16 -3.60
C LYS A 41 -6.99 -3.84 -4.20
N ILE A 42 -6.41 -2.69 -3.86
CA ILE A 42 -5.07 -2.28 -4.31
C ILE A 42 -4.03 -3.28 -3.80
N SER A 43 -4.10 -3.65 -2.53
CA SER A 43 -3.19 -4.65 -1.93
C SER A 43 -3.25 -5.99 -2.65
N LYS A 44 -4.46 -6.50 -2.95
CA LYS A 44 -4.64 -7.73 -3.74
C LYS A 44 -3.98 -7.61 -5.12
N ARG A 45 -4.21 -6.51 -5.83
CA ARG A 45 -3.60 -6.25 -7.15
C ARG A 45 -2.08 -6.19 -7.06
N ASN A 46 -1.53 -5.53 -6.04
CA ASN A 46 -0.09 -5.42 -5.82
C ASN A 46 0.53 -6.79 -5.52
N ILE A 47 -0.13 -7.63 -4.72
CA ILE A 47 0.28 -9.01 -4.46
C ILE A 47 0.30 -9.81 -5.77
N THR A 48 -0.76 -9.75 -6.58
CA THR A 48 -0.82 -10.42 -7.89
C THR A 48 0.32 -9.98 -8.80
N LYS A 49 0.63 -8.67 -8.81
CA LYS A 49 1.73 -8.09 -9.59
C LYS A 49 3.10 -8.28 -8.96
N GLN A 50 3.18 -8.85 -7.75
CA GLN A 50 4.41 -8.93 -6.94
C GLN A 50 5.08 -7.56 -6.78
N GLN A 51 4.30 -6.55 -6.38
CA GLN A 51 4.73 -5.16 -6.21
C GLN A 51 4.48 -4.67 -4.77
N SER A 52 5.32 -3.75 -4.31
CA SER A 52 5.13 -3.02 -3.06
C SER A 52 3.98 -2.01 -3.21
N PRO A 53 3.48 -1.45 -2.09
CA PRO A 53 2.48 -0.37 -2.13
C PRO A 53 2.91 0.84 -2.97
N ASP A 54 4.22 1.13 -3.03
CA ASP A 54 4.81 2.19 -3.84
C ASP A 54 5.00 1.81 -5.33
N GLY A 55 4.53 0.62 -5.73
CA GLY A 55 4.63 0.11 -7.10
C GLY A 55 5.97 -0.54 -7.46
N LYS A 56 6.92 -0.63 -6.53
CA LYS A 56 8.23 -1.26 -6.80
C LYS A 56 8.08 -2.78 -6.85
N ALA A 57 8.66 -3.44 -7.85
CA ALA A 57 8.65 -4.90 -7.91
C ALA A 57 9.33 -5.52 -6.67
N TRP A 58 8.77 -6.61 -6.17
CA TRP A 58 9.36 -7.38 -5.09
C TRP A 58 10.70 -7.95 -5.51
N LYS A 59 11.62 -8.05 -4.55
CA LYS A 59 12.90 -8.72 -4.77
C LYS A 59 12.64 -10.19 -5.12
N ALA A 60 13.24 -10.66 -6.21
CA ALA A 60 13.16 -12.06 -6.60
C ALA A 60 13.62 -12.97 -5.46
N ARG A 61 12.89 -14.08 -5.23
CA ARG A 61 13.28 -15.07 -4.22
C ARG A 61 14.65 -15.64 -4.58
N ARG A 62 15.58 -15.66 -3.62
CA ARG A 62 16.92 -16.23 -3.78
C ARG A 62 16.81 -17.76 -3.83
N ASN A 63 16.55 -18.32 -5.02
CA ASN A 63 16.54 -19.75 -5.23
C ASN A 63 17.97 -20.30 -5.20
N LYS A 64 18.35 -21.00 -4.11
CA LYS A 64 19.64 -21.70 -3.97
C LYS A 64 19.88 -22.80 -5.04
N ARG A 65 18.88 -23.13 -5.85
CA ARG A 65 18.91 -24.18 -6.88
C ARG A 65 19.03 -23.66 -8.32
N LYS A 66 18.95 -22.34 -8.57
CA LYS A 66 19.23 -21.78 -9.91
C LYS A 66 20.74 -21.87 -10.17
N GLY A 67 21.19 -22.96 -10.78
CA GLY A 67 22.60 -23.18 -11.13
C GLY A 67 23.09 -24.62 -11.00
N LYS A 68 22.38 -25.49 -10.28
CA LYS A 68 22.65 -26.94 -10.37
C LYS A 68 21.87 -27.47 -11.55
N SER A 69 22.57 -28.01 -12.56
CA SER A 69 21.93 -28.75 -13.64
C SER A 69 20.97 -29.76 -13.00
N LYS A 70 19.73 -29.81 -13.47
CA LYS A 70 18.85 -30.93 -13.12
C LYS A 70 19.55 -32.16 -13.67
N LYS A 71 20.21 -32.95 -12.81
CA LYS A 71 20.52 -34.33 -13.15
C LYS A 71 19.15 -34.97 -13.37
N MET A 72 18.80 -35.17 -14.64
CA MET A 72 17.67 -36.00 -15.02
C MET A 72 17.91 -37.34 -14.33
N LEU A 73 16.93 -37.84 -13.59
CA LEU A 73 16.99 -39.19 -13.05
C LEU A 73 16.88 -40.13 -14.27
N THR A 74 18.02 -40.53 -14.80
CA THR A 74 18.09 -41.60 -15.80
C THR A 74 18.02 -42.92 -15.06
N GLY A 75 16.97 -43.69 -15.37
CA GLY A 75 16.85 -45.16 -15.22
C GLY A 75 17.30 -45.74 -13.89
#